data_AF-A0A7V2TNK6-F1
#
_entry.id   AF-A0A7V2TNK6-F1
#
_cell.length_a   1.000
_cell.length_b   1.000
_cell.length_c   1.000
_cell.angle_alpha   90.00
_cell.angle_beta   90.00
_cell.angle_gamma   90.00
#
_symmetry.space_group_name_H-M   'P 1'
#
loop_
_entity.id
_entity.type
_entity.pdbx_description
1 polymer ?
#
loop_
_entity_poly.entity_id
_entity_poly.type
_entity_poly.pdbx_seq_one_letter_code
_entity_poly.pdbx_strand_id
1 'polypeptide(L)'
;MRKTAVKAGSDGIPRALAAALLFFAGIAAGAEFRQEHLVLGFWGDPPVDGLVNARYAEVAEAGFNIVMGGLGASSPALAQRQRDACNRVNIRVLFATYGLPVKALCNCETTYGFLVRDHPSLGELDTLRSRVEEVRRERPGKLPFINL
;
A
#
# COMPACT_ATOMS: atom_id res chain seq x y z
N MET A 1 63.06 -13.81 44.39
CA MET A 1 63.26 -13.24 43.04
C MET A 1 61.91 -13.06 42.36
N ARG A 2 61.72 -11.87 41.77
CA ARG A 2 60.61 -11.28 40.99
C ARG A 2 59.33 -12.10 40.72
N LYS A 3 58.20 -11.59 41.24
CA LYS A 3 56.86 -11.73 40.64
C LYS A 3 56.74 -10.72 39.50
N THR A 4 56.60 -11.18 38.26
CA THR A 4 56.20 -10.33 37.12
C THR A 4 54.69 -10.23 37.10
N ALA A 5 54.17 -9.09 37.54
CA ALA A 5 52.78 -8.71 37.32
C ALA A 5 52.61 -8.33 35.84
N VAL A 6 51.74 -9.06 35.13
CA VAL A 6 51.25 -8.64 33.81
C VAL A 6 50.29 -7.47 34.05
N LYS A 7 50.70 -6.27 33.63
CA LYS A 7 49.86 -5.08 33.62
C LYS A 7 48.89 -5.23 32.44
N ALA A 8 47.61 -5.47 32.72
CA ALA A 8 46.57 -5.39 31.69
C ALA A 8 46.52 -3.95 31.18
N GLY A 9 46.95 -3.74 29.94
CA GLY A 9 46.83 -2.46 29.25
C GLY A 9 45.35 -2.12 29.11
N SER A 10 44.91 -1.07 29.78
CA SER A 10 43.61 -0.45 29.59
C SER A 10 43.64 0.38 28.32
N ASP A 11 43.81 -0.26 27.17
CA ASP A 11 43.68 0.40 25.87
C ASP A 11 42.19 0.50 25.58
N GLY A 12 41.57 1.51 26.18
CA GLY A 12 40.20 1.89 25.89
C GLY A 12 40.05 2.09 24.39
N ILE A 13 38.92 1.63 23.85
CA ILE A 13 38.52 1.80 22.45
C ILE A 13 38.85 3.25 22.04
N PRO A 14 39.70 3.46 21.01
CA PRO A 14 40.08 4.81 20.61
C PRO A 14 38.80 5.61 20.35
N ARG A 15 38.73 6.86 20.84
CA ARG A 15 37.52 7.70 20.73
C ARG A 15 36.98 7.79 19.29
N ALA A 16 37.88 7.70 18.29
CA ALA A 16 37.52 7.62 16.87
C ALA A 16 36.77 6.33 16.49
N LEU A 17 37.12 5.19 17.08
CA LEU A 17 36.46 3.90 16.87
C LEU A 17 35.10 3.85 17.60
N ALA A 18 35.01 4.45 18.79
CA ALA A 18 33.74 4.62 19.49
C ALA A 18 32.76 5.57 18.74
N ALA A 19 33.29 6.67 18.17
CA ALA A 19 32.50 7.58 17.33
C ALA A 19 32.04 6.92 16.03
N ALA A 20 32.89 6.11 15.39
CA ALA A 20 32.52 5.35 14.20
C ALA A 20 31.42 4.32 14.49
N LEU A 21 31.50 3.59 15.61
CA LEU A 21 30.48 2.60 16.02
C LEU A 21 29.12 3.25 16.30
N LEU A 22 29.09 4.45 16.91
CA LEU A 22 27.85 5.21 17.12
C LEU A 22 27.25 5.72 15.79
N PHE A 23 28.10 6.09 14.84
CA PHE A 23 27.65 6.51 13.50
C PHE A 23 27.00 5.36 12.72
N PHE A 24 27.55 4.14 12.80
CA PHE A 24 26.97 2.97 12.14
C PHE A 24 25.74 2.40 12.88
N ALA A 25 25.69 2.50 14.20
CA ALA A 25 24.51 2.06 14.97
C ALA A 25 23.25 2.89 14.64
N GLY A 26 23.40 4.17 14.30
CA GLY A 26 22.29 5.04 13.88
C GLY A 26 21.74 4.74 12.49
N ILE A 27 22.50 4.06 11.63
CA ILE A 27 22.06 3.67 10.27
C ILE A 27 21.28 2.34 10.30
N ALA A 28 21.50 1.52 11.33
CA ALA A 28 20.88 0.20 11.49
C ALA A 28 19.56 0.21 12.27
N ALA A 29 19.08 1.37 12.73
CA ALA A 29 17.71 1.54 13.18
C ALA A 29 16.82 1.43 11.94
N GLY A 30 16.48 0.20 11.55
CA GLY A 30 15.58 -0.09 10.44
C GLY A 30 14.34 0.76 10.60
N ALA A 31 13.92 1.41 9.50
CA ALA A 31 12.79 2.32 9.52
C ALA A 31 11.61 1.68 10.27
N GLU A 32 11.26 2.24 11.43
CA GLU A 32 10.11 1.78 12.18
C GLU A 32 8.88 1.89 11.29
N PHE A 33 8.01 0.89 11.33
CA PHE A 33 6.76 0.99 10.60
C PHE A 33 6.00 2.22 11.10
N ARG A 34 5.80 3.17 10.20
CA ARG A 34 4.96 4.33 10.42
C ARG A 34 3.74 4.21 9.54
N GLN A 35 2.57 4.16 10.16
CA GLN A 35 1.32 4.22 9.43
C GLN A 35 1.17 5.63 8.82
N GLU A 36 1.40 5.75 7.52
CA GLU A 36 1.25 7.03 6.80
C GLU A 36 -0.22 7.36 6.51
N HIS A 37 -1.05 6.32 6.34
CA HIS A 37 -2.45 6.44 5.98
C HIS A 37 -3.32 5.45 6.78
N LEU A 38 -4.41 5.93 7.34
CA LEU A 38 -5.49 5.08 7.84
C LEU A 38 -6.52 4.89 6.74
N VAL A 39 -6.78 3.64 6.37
CA VAL A 39 -7.81 3.30 5.38
C VAL A 39 -9.10 2.97 6.10
N LEU A 40 -10.15 3.74 5.81
CA LEU A 40 -11.51 3.49 6.23
C LEU A 40 -12.34 3.25 4.98
N GLY A 41 -12.73 1.99 4.77
CA GLY A 41 -13.57 1.56 3.66
C GLY A 41 -14.49 0.42 4.07
N PHE A 42 -15.29 -0.05 3.12
CA PHE A 42 -16.25 -1.14 3.33
C PHE A 42 -16.27 -2.07 2.11
N TRP A 43 -16.77 -3.29 2.34
CA TRP A 43 -16.91 -4.28 1.27
C TRP A 43 -18.12 -3.94 0.40
N GLY A 44 -17.88 -3.82 -0.91
CA GLY A 44 -18.88 -3.53 -1.90
C GLY A 44 -19.17 -2.04 -2.06
N ASP A 45 -18.86 -1.51 -3.23
CA ASP A 45 -19.10 -0.11 -3.55
C ASP A 45 -20.59 0.22 -3.74
N PRO A 46 -21.01 1.48 -3.47
CA PRO A 46 -22.36 1.91 -3.77
C PRO A 46 -22.66 1.77 -5.28
N PRO A 47 -23.92 1.52 -5.67
CA PRO A 47 -24.26 1.35 -7.07
C PRO A 47 -23.95 2.61 -7.90
N VAL A 48 -23.45 2.40 -9.12
CA VAL A 48 -23.04 3.45 -10.05
C VAL A 48 -24.17 3.75 -11.03
N ASP A 49 -25.30 4.27 -10.52
CA ASP A 49 -26.50 4.61 -11.30
C ASP A 49 -26.73 6.15 -11.33
N GLY A 50 -27.96 6.60 -11.55
CA GLY A 50 -28.30 8.03 -11.56
C GLY A 50 -28.07 8.76 -10.23
N LEU A 51 -27.93 8.04 -9.11
CA LEU A 51 -27.71 8.59 -7.77
C LEU A 51 -26.25 8.50 -7.32
N VAL A 52 -25.31 8.12 -8.21
CA VAL A 52 -23.91 7.90 -7.86
C VAL A 52 -23.28 9.07 -7.09
N ASN A 53 -23.53 10.31 -7.48
CA ASN A 53 -22.94 11.46 -6.81
C ASN A 53 -23.47 11.65 -5.38
N ALA A 54 -24.76 11.41 -5.16
CA ALA A 54 -25.37 11.54 -3.83
C ALA A 54 -24.85 10.46 -2.88
N ARG A 55 -24.83 9.20 -3.34
CA ARG A 55 -24.34 8.07 -2.52
C ARG A 55 -22.87 8.22 -2.12
N TYR A 56 -22.03 8.68 -3.04
CA TYR A 56 -20.61 8.86 -2.74
C TYR A 56 -20.36 10.08 -1.83
N ALA A 57 -21.24 11.09 -1.86
CA ALA A 57 -21.23 12.17 -0.88
C ALA A 57 -21.57 11.65 0.53
N GLU A 58 -22.60 10.80 0.67
CA GLU A 58 -22.95 10.16 1.95
C GLU A 58 -21.79 9.31 2.51
N VAL A 59 -21.09 8.58 1.63
CA VAL A 59 -19.90 7.81 2.01
C VAL A 59 -18.80 8.70 2.58
N ALA A 60 -18.52 9.83 1.92
CA ALA A 60 -17.52 10.78 2.39
C ALA A 60 -17.96 11.47 3.70
N GLU A 61 -19.24 11.83 3.82
CA GLU A 61 -19.82 12.40 5.04
C GLU A 61 -19.74 11.44 6.24
N ALA A 62 -19.91 10.14 5.99
CA ALA A 62 -19.71 9.09 6.99
C ALA A 62 -18.24 8.87 7.39
N GLY A 63 -17.29 9.58 6.78
CA GLY A 63 -15.87 9.55 7.14
C GLY A 63 -15.06 8.43 6.46
N PHE A 64 -15.65 7.69 5.52
CA PHE A 64 -14.88 6.76 4.71
C PHE A 64 -13.99 7.52 3.72
N ASN A 65 -12.77 7.02 3.53
CA ASN A 65 -11.79 7.65 2.66
C ASN A 65 -11.36 6.76 1.49
N ILE A 66 -11.86 5.52 1.44
CA ILE A 66 -11.66 4.57 0.33
C ILE A 66 -12.95 3.81 0.05
N VAL A 67 -13.22 3.57 -1.23
CA VAL A 67 -14.22 2.62 -1.71
C VAL A 67 -13.55 1.47 -2.48
N MET A 68 -14.01 0.24 -2.25
CA MET A 68 -13.59 -0.93 -3.02
C MET A 68 -14.53 -1.15 -4.20
N GLY A 69 -14.04 -0.82 -5.40
CA GLY A 69 -14.81 -0.95 -6.64
C GLY A 69 -14.86 -2.39 -7.16
N GLY A 70 -15.92 -2.71 -7.91
CA GLY A 70 -16.03 -3.97 -8.64
C GLY A 70 -17.41 -4.63 -8.56
N LEU A 71 -18.24 -4.26 -7.57
CA LEU A 71 -19.61 -4.76 -7.45
C LEU A 71 -20.59 -3.80 -8.14
N GLY A 72 -20.68 -2.56 -7.67
CA GLY A 72 -21.48 -1.51 -8.30
C GLY A 72 -20.83 -1.00 -9.59
N ALA A 73 -19.52 -0.77 -9.55
CA ALA A 73 -18.68 -0.43 -10.68
C ALA A 73 -18.21 -1.70 -11.41
N SER A 74 -19.12 -2.48 -11.99
CA SER A 74 -18.83 -3.81 -12.54
C SER A 74 -18.17 -3.82 -13.93
N SER A 75 -17.88 -2.67 -14.52
CA SER A 75 -17.22 -2.54 -15.82
C SER A 75 -16.26 -1.36 -15.85
N PRO A 76 -15.30 -1.29 -16.79
CA PRO A 76 -14.39 -0.15 -16.91
C PRO A 76 -15.11 1.20 -17.08
N ALA A 77 -16.24 1.23 -17.81
CA ALA A 77 -17.04 2.44 -17.98
C ALA A 77 -17.71 2.89 -16.66
N LEU A 78 -18.20 1.93 -15.86
CA LEU A 78 -18.75 2.24 -14.53
C LEU A 78 -17.64 2.61 -13.53
N ALA A 79 -16.47 1.99 -13.64
CA ALA A 79 -15.28 2.35 -12.84
C ALA A 79 -14.88 3.80 -13.06
N GLN A 80 -14.96 4.29 -14.30
CA GLN A 80 -14.73 5.68 -14.62
C GLN A 80 -15.77 6.60 -13.94
N ARG A 81 -17.06 6.24 -13.96
CA ARG A 81 -18.10 7.02 -13.27
C ARG A 81 -17.93 7.02 -11.74
N GLN A 82 -17.54 5.88 -11.16
CA GLN A 82 -17.17 5.77 -9.74
C GLN A 82 -15.99 6.68 -9.41
N ARG A 83 -14.92 6.62 -10.20
CA ARG A 83 -13.74 7.48 -10.03
C ARG A 83 -14.13 8.95 -10.01
N ASP A 84 -14.96 9.37 -10.97
CA ASP A 84 -15.35 10.76 -11.11
C ASP A 84 -16.22 11.21 -9.90
N ALA A 85 -17.11 10.35 -9.40
CA ALA A 85 -17.86 10.60 -8.17
C ALA A 85 -16.93 10.70 -6.94
N CYS A 86 -15.99 9.77 -6.79
CA CYS A 86 -15.00 9.77 -5.71
C CYS A 86 -14.13 11.04 -5.72
N ASN A 87 -13.70 11.48 -6.91
CA ASN A 87 -12.89 12.67 -7.08
C ASN A 87 -13.60 13.94 -6.58
N ARG A 88 -14.92 14.02 -6.74
CA ARG A 88 -15.72 15.17 -6.29
C ARG A 88 -15.74 15.34 -4.77
N VAL A 89 -15.56 14.24 -4.04
CA VAL A 89 -15.69 14.19 -2.57
C VAL A 89 -14.39 13.78 -1.89
N ASN A 90 -13.28 13.78 -2.62
CA ASN A 90 -11.93 13.47 -2.14
C ASN A 90 -11.80 12.11 -1.41
N ILE A 91 -12.45 11.07 -1.94
CA ILE A 91 -12.22 9.69 -1.50
C ILE A 91 -11.45 8.93 -2.58
N ARG A 92 -10.66 7.94 -2.19
CA ARG A 92 -9.88 7.12 -3.13
C ARG A 92 -10.60 5.81 -3.47
N VAL A 93 -10.12 5.12 -4.48
CA VAL A 93 -10.72 3.89 -5.00
C VAL A 93 -9.67 2.78 -5.08
N LEU A 94 -10.02 1.61 -4.56
CA LEU A 94 -9.37 0.36 -4.88
C LEU A 94 -10.13 -0.27 -6.06
N PHE A 95 -9.62 -0.16 -7.29
CA PHE A 95 -10.34 -0.60 -8.49
C PHE A 95 -10.26 -2.10 -8.69
N ALA A 96 -11.35 -2.74 -9.11
CA ALA A 96 -11.25 -4.04 -9.75
C ALA A 96 -10.42 -3.95 -11.05
N THR A 97 -9.72 -5.03 -11.40
CA THR A 97 -8.92 -5.04 -12.64
C THR A 97 -9.74 -5.34 -13.89
N TYR A 98 -10.95 -5.90 -13.76
CA TYR A 98 -11.80 -6.31 -14.89
C TYR A 98 -11.08 -7.24 -15.90
N GLY A 99 -10.07 -7.99 -15.45
CA GLY A 99 -9.22 -8.81 -16.33
C GLY A 99 -8.32 -8.02 -17.29
N LEU A 100 -8.27 -6.69 -17.20
CA LEU A 100 -7.48 -5.84 -18.08
C LEU A 100 -5.99 -5.86 -17.69
N PRO A 101 -5.04 -5.71 -18.62
CA PRO A 101 -3.62 -5.48 -18.30
C PRO A 101 -3.44 -4.25 -17.39
N VAL A 102 -2.45 -4.26 -16.48
CA VAL A 102 -2.28 -3.16 -15.51
C VAL A 102 -2.10 -1.80 -16.19
N LYS A 103 -1.42 -1.78 -17.34
CA LYS A 103 -1.21 -0.57 -18.15
C LYS A 103 -2.50 0.07 -18.66
N ALA A 104 -3.56 -0.71 -18.82
CA ALA A 104 -4.88 -0.23 -19.26
C ALA A 104 -5.76 0.25 -18.10
N LEU A 105 -5.38 -0.04 -16.86
CA LEU A 105 -6.12 0.40 -15.68
C LEU A 105 -5.89 1.89 -15.44
N CYS A 106 -6.94 2.57 -14.97
CA CYS A 106 -6.87 3.96 -14.58
C CYS A 106 -5.80 4.16 -13.50
N ASN A 107 -4.96 5.18 -13.68
CA ASN A 107 -3.94 5.56 -12.72
C ASN A 107 -3.96 7.07 -12.53
N CYS A 108 -4.72 7.50 -11.55
CA CYS A 108 -4.85 8.90 -11.18
C CYS A 108 -4.67 9.06 -9.67
N GLU A 109 -4.81 10.28 -9.18
CA GLU A 109 -4.66 10.58 -7.76
C GLU A 109 -5.68 9.84 -6.88
N THR A 110 -6.92 9.72 -7.34
CA THR A 110 -7.98 8.95 -6.65
C THR A 110 -7.76 7.45 -6.68
N THR A 111 -6.79 6.94 -7.44
CA THR A 111 -6.47 5.51 -7.43
C THR A 111 -5.67 5.17 -6.18
N TYR A 112 -6.22 4.39 -5.27
CA TYR A 112 -5.48 3.83 -4.15
C TYR A 112 -4.70 2.57 -4.55
N GLY A 113 -5.33 1.73 -5.37
CA GLY A 113 -4.77 0.45 -5.77
C GLY A 113 -5.72 -0.35 -6.64
N PHE A 114 -5.41 -1.64 -6.76
CA PHE A 114 -6.13 -2.57 -7.62
C PHE A 114 -6.43 -3.87 -6.88
N LEU A 115 -7.68 -4.31 -6.89
CA LEU A 115 -8.08 -5.67 -6.51
C LEU A 115 -7.60 -6.64 -7.59
N VAL A 116 -6.44 -7.23 -7.34
CA VAL A 116 -5.74 -8.18 -8.22
C VAL A 116 -6.55 -9.46 -8.35
N ARG A 117 -6.98 -10.02 -7.22
CA ARG A 117 -7.81 -11.23 -7.18
C ARG A 117 -8.64 -11.26 -5.91
N ASP A 118 -9.85 -11.76 -6.08
CA ASP A 118 -10.78 -12.07 -5.01
C ASP A 118 -10.83 -13.58 -4.81
N HIS A 119 -10.63 -14.04 -3.57
CA HIS A 119 -10.66 -15.44 -3.13
C HIS A 119 -9.91 -16.39 -4.08
N PRO A 120 -8.58 -16.22 -4.27
CA PRO A 120 -7.82 -17.09 -5.16
C PRO A 120 -7.81 -18.53 -4.67
N SER A 121 -7.88 -19.47 -5.61
CA SER A 121 -7.60 -20.88 -5.35
C SER A 121 -6.10 -21.14 -5.18
N LEU A 122 -5.74 -22.31 -4.62
CA LEU A 122 -4.33 -22.73 -4.49
C LEU A 122 -3.60 -22.78 -5.84
N GLY A 123 -4.30 -23.14 -6.92
CA GLY A 123 -3.71 -23.20 -8.27
C GLY A 123 -3.41 -21.82 -8.88
N GLU A 124 -3.93 -20.73 -8.31
CA GLU A 124 -3.72 -19.38 -8.82
C GLU A 124 -2.53 -18.67 -8.17
N LEU A 125 -2.02 -19.18 -7.02
CA LEU A 125 -0.99 -18.52 -6.21
C LEU A 125 0.29 -18.18 -7.01
N ASP A 126 0.72 -19.07 -7.91
CA ASP A 126 1.91 -18.84 -8.74
C ASP A 126 1.74 -17.65 -9.71
N THR A 127 0.52 -17.43 -10.19
CA THR A 127 0.21 -16.32 -11.11
C THR A 127 0.01 -14.99 -10.37
N LEU A 128 -0.44 -15.04 -9.11
CA LEU A 128 -0.63 -13.84 -8.28
C LEU A 128 0.66 -13.06 -8.09
N ARG A 129 1.78 -13.75 -7.85
CA ARG A 129 3.09 -13.09 -7.69
C ARG A 129 3.41 -12.23 -8.90
N SER A 130 3.36 -12.81 -10.10
CA SER A 130 3.63 -12.11 -11.36
C SER A 130 2.73 -10.90 -11.54
N ARG A 131 1.46 -11.02 -11.13
CA ARG A 131 0.48 -9.95 -11.23
C ARG A 131 0.72 -8.82 -10.24
N VAL A 132 1.12 -9.13 -9.01
CA VAL A 132 1.55 -8.16 -7.99
C VAL A 132 2.79 -7.39 -8.48
N GLU A 133 3.77 -8.10 -9.04
CA GLU A 133 4.99 -7.47 -9.58
C GLU A 133 4.70 -6.58 -10.79
N GLU A 134 3.73 -6.96 -11.64
CA GLU A 134 3.26 -6.08 -12.71
C GLU A 134 2.67 -4.79 -12.16
N VAL A 135 1.82 -4.84 -11.12
CA VAL A 135 1.29 -3.63 -10.48
C VAL A 135 2.41 -2.75 -9.93
N ARG A 136 3.37 -3.34 -9.20
CA ARG A 136 4.49 -2.59 -8.62
C ARG A 136 5.34 -1.89 -9.67
N ARG A 137 5.61 -2.57 -10.79
CA ARG A 137 6.40 -2.03 -11.90
C ARG A 137 5.65 -0.94 -12.68
N GLU A 138 4.40 -1.20 -13.05
CA GLU A 138 3.64 -0.34 -13.96
C GLU A 138 2.89 0.80 -13.26
N ARG A 139 2.68 0.66 -11.95
CA ARG A 139 1.90 1.56 -11.08
C ARG A 139 2.58 1.73 -9.71
N PRO A 140 3.82 2.26 -9.66
CA PRO A 140 4.55 2.43 -8.41
C PRO A 140 3.74 3.26 -7.40
N GLY A 141 3.76 2.83 -6.13
CA GLY A 141 3.02 3.46 -5.03
C GLY A 141 1.53 3.11 -4.95
N LYS A 142 0.98 2.30 -5.87
CA LYS A 142 -0.40 1.79 -5.79
C LYS A 142 -0.43 0.42 -5.10
N LEU A 143 -1.50 0.15 -4.35
CA LEU A 143 -1.66 -1.12 -3.62
C LEU A 143 -2.13 -2.26 -4.56
N PRO A 144 -1.35 -3.33 -4.76
CA PRO A 144 -1.89 -4.59 -5.29
C PRO A 144 -2.60 -5.37 -4.17
N PHE A 145 -3.93 -5.36 -4.17
CA PHE A 145 -4.73 -6.01 -3.15
C PHE A 145 -5.22 -7.38 -3.60
N ILE A 146 -5.06 -8.38 -2.73
CA ILE A 146 -5.61 -9.73 -2.89
C ILE A 146 -6.52 -9.96 -1.69
N ASN A 147 -7.78 -10.30 -1.94
CA ASN A 147 -8.68 -10.75 -0.89
C ASN A 147 -8.56 -12.28 -0.77
N LEU A 148 -8.31 -12.78 0.44
CA LEU A 148 -8.09 -14.20 0.73
C LEU A 148 -9.36 -14.87 1.24
#